data_AF-A0A3C1WS16-F1
#
_entry.id   AF-A0A3C1WS16-F1
#
_cell.length_a   1.000
_cell.length_b   1.000
_cell.length_c   1.000
_cell.angle_alpha   90.00
_cell.angle_beta   90.00
_cell.angle_gamma   90.00
#
_symmetry.space_group_name_H-M   'P 1'
#
loop_
_entity.id
_entity.type
_entity.pdbx_description
1 polymer ?
#
loop_
_entity_poly.entity_id
_entity_poly.type
_entity_poly.pdbx_seq_one_letter_code
_entity_poly.pdbx_strand_id
1 'polypeptide(L)'
;MIEEIISHITAHENITFGEVAAAFGILLCISVFLDRKNNLRSFRIMCIVTVLSDIVDLVATYVSFTINPVLPQAHFVVLLLNTLNYCGFGCIAFTLFKYLRSYMRPTAGLHRANEAMNGIFALYLVFHVINLFYPYIIDFDFVKRQFIRTPFSYIIGYGIPLLLVTLTLILMVLHNKEYTKRQQTTLTVSYLIVLAGVLVQAFVNARVLIAHGTGVIAVFIEYFALESPDYRRMSELLKESQEAQQKIREAQRARDDLFAGMTHEIRTPLNAVIGIDQLVMMEDSDEVVQVLAGKIKKEGETVLSVVNRILNQAVEAAGSKKNGDFTSVPDLRGKSVLSVDDTPINLKIIEGLLGLSNATLVSVGSGQEALQKLMEQHFDIVLIDHQMPGMDGMTLMKKIKESDLRGDSIVIMITGNDGEEYRKMYKEAGFDGYVTKPVRKEDLYSVINSLLNGKESA
;
A
#
# COMPACT_ATOMS: atom_id res chain seq x y z
N MET A 1 57.18 -5.58 -11.14
CA MET A 1 56.99 -6.16 -9.79
C MET A 1 55.56 -6.04 -9.24
N ILE A 2 55.01 -4.87 -8.87
CA ILE A 2 53.60 -4.79 -8.40
C ILE A 2 52.61 -5.05 -9.55
N GLU A 3 52.85 -4.50 -10.75
CA GLU A 3 52.05 -4.83 -11.94
C GLU A 3 52.17 -6.30 -12.37
N GLU A 4 53.34 -6.93 -12.16
CA GLU A 4 53.54 -8.36 -12.43
C GLU A 4 52.79 -9.24 -11.42
N ILE A 5 52.79 -8.88 -10.13
CA ILE A 5 52.06 -9.61 -9.09
C ILE A 5 50.54 -9.45 -9.30
N ILE A 6 50.07 -8.24 -9.62
CA ILE A 6 48.66 -8.01 -9.99
C ILE A 6 48.31 -8.77 -11.28
N SER A 7 49.18 -8.79 -12.29
CA SER A 7 48.98 -9.54 -13.53
C SER A 7 48.95 -11.06 -13.30
N HIS A 8 49.72 -11.58 -12.34
CA HIS A 8 49.76 -13.02 -12.05
C HIS A 8 48.54 -13.47 -11.23
N ILE A 9 48.09 -12.64 -10.28
CA ILE A 9 46.90 -12.90 -9.45
C ILE A 9 45.61 -12.77 -10.30
N THR A 10 45.51 -11.74 -11.15
CA THR A 10 44.33 -11.51 -12.00
C THR A 10 44.18 -12.53 -13.15
N ALA A 11 45.26 -13.17 -13.60
CA ALA A 11 45.16 -14.17 -14.67
C ALA A 11 44.47 -15.47 -14.21
N HIS A 12 44.70 -15.90 -12.97
CA HIS A 12 44.10 -17.13 -12.43
C HIS A 12 42.73 -16.91 -11.79
N GLU A 13 42.51 -15.81 -11.05
CA GLU A 13 41.21 -15.57 -10.38
C GLU A 13 40.08 -15.22 -11.37
N ASN A 14 40.38 -14.57 -12.50
CA ASN A 14 39.32 -14.17 -13.45
C ASN A 14 38.79 -15.32 -14.32
N ILE A 15 39.63 -16.31 -14.64
CA ILE A 15 39.18 -17.57 -15.26
C ILE A 15 38.18 -18.25 -14.31
N THR A 16 38.45 -18.26 -13.01
CA THR A 16 37.53 -18.87 -12.03
C THR A 16 36.18 -18.17 -11.93
N PHE A 17 36.13 -16.82 -12.03
CA PHE A 17 34.84 -16.11 -12.00
C PHE A 17 33.97 -16.43 -13.22
N GLY A 18 34.54 -16.41 -14.43
CA GLY A 18 33.83 -16.77 -15.67
C GLY A 18 33.39 -18.23 -15.68
N GLU A 19 34.24 -19.15 -15.21
CA GLU A 19 33.88 -20.57 -15.05
C GLU A 19 32.71 -20.77 -14.09
N VAL A 20 32.72 -20.06 -12.95
CA VAL A 20 31.64 -20.10 -11.96
C VAL A 20 30.35 -19.54 -12.57
N ALA A 21 30.41 -18.38 -13.22
CA ALA A 21 29.26 -17.78 -13.89
C ALA A 21 28.66 -18.72 -14.95
N ALA A 22 29.51 -19.36 -15.76
CA ALA A 22 29.07 -20.29 -16.79
C ALA A 22 28.43 -21.55 -16.18
N ALA A 23 29.02 -22.12 -15.12
CA ALA A 23 28.46 -23.28 -14.42
C ALA A 23 27.07 -22.97 -13.84
N PHE A 24 26.93 -21.81 -13.16
CA PHE A 24 25.65 -21.34 -12.64
C PHE A 24 24.64 -21.06 -13.76
N GLY A 25 25.07 -20.41 -14.85
CA GLY A 25 24.25 -20.14 -16.02
C GLY A 25 23.70 -21.43 -16.66
N ILE A 26 24.54 -22.45 -16.82
CA ILE A 26 24.15 -23.76 -17.35
C ILE A 26 23.10 -24.42 -16.44
N LEU A 27 23.33 -24.44 -15.12
CA LEU A 27 22.38 -24.99 -14.15
C LEU A 27 21.01 -24.27 -14.23
N LEU A 28 21.04 -22.94 -14.33
CA LEU A 28 19.83 -22.14 -14.49
C LEU A 28 19.11 -22.46 -15.81
N CYS A 29 19.85 -22.58 -16.91
CA CYS A 29 19.28 -22.92 -18.21
C CYS A 29 18.64 -24.32 -18.22
N ILE A 30 19.26 -25.30 -17.54
CA ILE A 30 18.68 -26.64 -17.34
C ILE A 30 17.37 -26.53 -16.55
N SER A 31 17.37 -25.82 -15.42
CA SER A 31 16.17 -25.61 -14.60
C SER A 31 15.02 -24.98 -15.39
N VAL A 32 15.34 -23.93 -16.15
CA VAL A 32 14.38 -23.21 -17.00
C VAL A 32 13.82 -24.09 -18.13
N PHE A 33 14.62 -25.00 -18.66
CA PHE A 33 14.21 -25.93 -19.72
C PHE A 33 13.39 -27.11 -19.18
N LEU A 34 13.67 -27.59 -17.96
CA LEU A 34 12.83 -28.58 -17.28
C LEU A 34 11.42 -28.01 -17.03
N ASP A 35 11.33 -26.73 -16.66
CA ASP A 35 10.05 -26.03 -16.46
C ASP A 35 9.53 -25.31 -17.72
N ARG A 36 9.74 -25.89 -18.91
CA ARG A 36 9.45 -25.24 -20.19
C ARG A 36 8.01 -24.76 -20.32
N LYS A 37 7.02 -25.47 -19.76
CA LYS A 37 5.60 -25.10 -19.93
C LYS A 37 5.23 -23.78 -19.22
N ASN A 38 5.92 -23.45 -18.12
CA ASN A 38 5.51 -22.37 -17.23
C ASN A 38 6.34 -21.08 -17.40
N ASN A 39 7.55 -21.19 -17.95
CA ASN A 39 8.41 -20.03 -18.19
C ASN A 39 8.04 -19.25 -19.46
N LEU A 40 8.11 -17.91 -19.37
CA LEU A 40 7.91 -17.04 -20.52
C LEU A 40 8.90 -17.36 -21.64
N ARG A 41 8.43 -17.39 -22.90
CA ARG A 41 9.28 -17.68 -24.05
C ARG A 41 10.46 -16.71 -24.16
N SER A 42 10.22 -15.43 -23.88
CA SER A 42 11.26 -14.38 -23.89
C SER A 42 12.32 -14.64 -22.82
N PHE A 43 11.91 -15.07 -21.62
CA PHE A 43 12.84 -15.40 -20.53
C PHE A 43 13.74 -16.60 -20.89
N ARG A 44 13.17 -17.65 -21.47
CA ARG A 44 13.95 -18.82 -21.92
C ARG A 44 15.00 -18.44 -22.98
N ILE A 45 14.63 -17.61 -23.94
CA ILE A 45 15.56 -17.12 -24.97
C ILE A 45 16.68 -16.32 -24.32
N MET A 46 16.36 -15.42 -23.38
CA MET A 46 17.34 -14.63 -22.64
C MET A 46 18.32 -15.51 -21.85
N CYS A 47 17.84 -16.55 -21.16
CA CYS A 47 18.70 -17.50 -20.45
C CYS A 47 19.68 -18.19 -21.41
N ILE A 48 19.18 -18.74 -22.52
CA ILE A 48 20.01 -19.44 -23.51
C ILE A 48 21.06 -18.50 -24.10
N VAL A 49 20.65 -17.29 -24.50
CA VAL A 49 21.55 -16.28 -25.06
C VAL A 49 22.62 -15.90 -24.06
N THR A 50 22.26 -15.67 -22.79
CA THR A 50 23.22 -15.29 -21.75
C THR A 50 24.26 -16.38 -21.53
N VAL A 51 23.84 -17.65 -21.43
CA VAL A 51 24.77 -18.79 -21.26
C VAL A 51 25.66 -18.98 -22.48
N LEU A 52 25.10 -18.88 -23.69
CA LEU A 52 25.91 -19.00 -24.91
C LEU A 52 26.94 -17.88 -24.99
N SER A 53 26.57 -16.64 -24.67
CA SER A 53 27.52 -15.51 -24.64
C SER A 53 28.63 -15.74 -23.61
N ASP A 54 28.29 -16.25 -22.42
CA ASP A 54 29.26 -16.55 -21.35
C ASP A 54 30.23 -17.68 -21.73
N ILE A 55 29.75 -18.71 -22.43
CA ILE A 55 30.61 -19.78 -22.99
C ILE A 55 31.56 -19.22 -24.04
N VAL A 56 31.07 -18.37 -24.95
CA VAL A 56 31.93 -17.74 -25.96
C VAL A 56 32.97 -16.85 -25.27
N ASP A 57 32.60 -16.14 -24.20
CA ASP A 57 33.50 -15.31 -23.41
C ASP A 57 34.64 -16.13 -22.78
N LEU A 58 34.29 -17.25 -22.16
CA LEU A 58 35.25 -18.18 -21.57
C LEU A 58 36.22 -18.74 -22.62
N VAL A 59 35.71 -19.18 -23.78
CA VAL A 59 36.53 -19.69 -24.88
C VAL A 59 37.43 -18.60 -25.45
N ALA A 60 36.89 -17.40 -25.69
CA ALA A 60 37.64 -16.26 -26.20
C ALA A 60 38.78 -15.86 -25.25
N THR A 61 38.52 -15.87 -23.94
CA THR A 61 39.50 -15.57 -22.89
C THR A 61 40.60 -16.62 -22.88
N TYR A 62 40.25 -17.91 -22.88
CA TYR A 62 41.21 -19.01 -22.91
C TYR A 62 42.11 -18.98 -24.15
N VAL A 63 41.52 -18.79 -25.34
CA VAL A 63 42.25 -18.70 -26.61
C VAL A 63 43.16 -17.47 -26.64
N SER A 64 42.69 -16.33 -26.13
CA SER A 64 43.48 -15.09 -26.07
C SER A 64 44.69 -15.20 -25.13
N PHE A 65 44.57 -15.92 -24.02
CA PHE A 65 45.65 -16.06 -23.03
C PHE A 65 46.64 -17.18 -23.39
N THR A 66 46.15 -18.30 -23.91
CA THR A 66 46.98 -19.52 -24.07
C THR A 66 47.51 -19.68 -25.50
N ILE A 67 46.68 -19.41 -26.51
CA ILE A 67 46.99 -19.76 -27.91
C ILE A 67 47.63 -18.57 -28.64
N ASN A 68 47.10 -17.35 -28.45
CA ASN A 68 47.55 -16.15 -29.15
C ASN A 68 49.05 -15.83 -28.96
N PRO A 69 49.66 -15.97 -27.77
CA PRO A 69 51.11 -15.74 -27.61
C PRO A 69 51.98 -16.74 -28.39
N VAL A 70 51.47 -17.95 -28.63
CA VAL A 70 52.20 -19.09 -29.22
C VAL A 70 52.01 -19.16 -30.74
N LEU A 71 50.81 -18.84 -31.25
CA LEU A 71 50.46 -18.92 -32.67
C LEU A 71 49.85 -17.59 -33.19
N PRO A 72 50.68 -16.57 -33.49
CA PRO A 72 50.20 -15.28 -34.01
C PRO A 72 49.47 -15.37 -35.35
N GLN A 73 49.70 -16.45 -36.12
CA GLN A 73 49.01 -16.70 -37.38
C GLN A 73 47.51 -16.98 -37.19
N ALA A 74 47.08 -17.37 -35.98
CA ALA A 74 45.67 -17.61 -35.64
C ALA A 74 44.90 -16.32 -35.27
N HIS A 75 45.42 -15.13 -35.57
CA HIS A 75 44.78 -13.84 -35.26
C HIS A 75 43.32 -13.75 -35.73
N PHE A 76 42.96 -14.35 -36.86
CA PHE A 76 41.57 -14.38 -37.33
C PHE A 76 40.62 -15.09 -36.35
N VAL A 77 41.04 -16.20 -35.73
CA VAL A 77 40.21 -16.94 -34.76
C VAL A 77 39.95 -16.08 -33.52
N VAL A 78 40.96 -15.35 -33.06
CA VAL A 78 40.84 -14.45 -31.91
C VAL A 78 39.99 -13.23 -32.26
N LEU A 79 40.10 -12.69 -33.48
CA LEU A 79 39.23 -11.61 -33.98
C LEU A 79 37.76 -12.08 -34.03
N LEU A 80 37.51 -13.28 -34.54
CA LEU A 80 36.18 -13.87 -34.62
C LEU A 80 35.57 -14.04 -33.23
N LEU A 81 36.30 -14.67 -32.30
CA LEU A 81 35.83 -14.89 -30.93
C LEU A 81 35.55 -13.58 -30.20
N ASN A 82 36.44 -12.59 -30.32
CA ASN A 82 36.18 -11.28 -29.72
C ASN A 82 34.97 -10.58 -30.37
N THR A 83 34.82 -10.66 -31.69
CA THR A 83 33.64 -10.10 -32.37
C THR A 83 32.35 -10.76 -31.87
N LEU A 84 32.36 -12.09 -31.68
CA LEU A 84 31.24 -12.82 -31.10
C LEU A 84 30.96 -12.42 -29.65
N ASN A 85 31.98 -12.11 -28.84
CA ASN A 85 31.78 -11.57 -27.48
C ASN A 85 31.05 -10.24 -27.49
N TYR A 86 31.45 -9.30 -28.37
CA TYR A 86 30.69 -8.06 -28.50
C TYR A 86 29.26 -8.34 -28.96
N CYS A 87 29.06 -9.19 -29.97
CA CYS A 87 27.71 -9.61 -30.35
C CYS A 87 26.92 -10.17 -29.14
N GLY A 88 27.55 -10.97 -28.29
CA GLY A 88 26.98 -11.52 -27.06
C GLY A 88 26.45 -10.43 -26.12
N PHE A 89 27.20 -9.35 -25.92
CA PHE A 89 26.76 -8.18 -25.15
C PHE A 89 25.49 -7.55 -25.71
N GLY A 90 25.48 -7.24 -27.00
CA GLY A 90 24.30 -6.68 -27.65
C GLY A 90 23.10 -7.62 -27.58
N CYS A 91 23.32 -8.93 -27.74
CA CYS A 91 22.28 -9.94 -27.64
C CYS A 91 21.67 -9.99 -26.23
N ILE A 92 22.47 -9.96 -25.16
CA ILE A 92 21.99 -9.92 -23.78
C ILE A 92 21.12 -8.67 -23.58
N ALA A 93 21.65 -7.48 -23.91
CA ALA A 93 20.93 -6.21 -23.79
C ALA A 93 19.59 -6.21 -24.56
N PHE A 94 19.58 -6.77 -25.77
CA PHE A 94 18.37 -6.88 -26.59
C PHE A 94 17.37 -7.89 -26.03
N THR A 95 17.82 -9.02 -25.47
CA THR A 95 16.93 -9.99 -24.84
C THR A 95 16.30 -9.48 -23.55
N LEU A 96 17.00 -8.66 -22.75
CA LEU A 96 16.43 -7.94 -21.60
C LEU A 96 15.26 -7.04 -22.04
N PHE A 97 15.41 -6.32 -23.16
CA PHE A 97 14.31 -5.55 -23.74
C PHE A 97 13.11 -6.44 -24.11
N LYS A 98 13.36 -7.57 -24.79
CA LYS A 98 12.28 -8.50 -25.19
C LYS A 98 11.58 -9.16 -24.01
N TYR A 99 12.32 -9.43 -22.93
CA TYR A 99 11.77 -9.94 -21.69
C TYR A 99 10.89 -8.90 -21.01
N LEU A 100 11.39 -7.67 -20.83
CA LEU A 100 10.61 -6.57 -20.25
C LEU A 100 9.31 -6.34 -21.01
N ARG A 101 9.38 -6.29 -22.35
CA ARG A 101 8.21 -6.08 -23.22
C ARG A 101 7.11 -7.13 -23.01
N SER A 102 7.45 -8.35 -22.60
CA SER A 102 6.47 -9.42 -22.43
C SER A 102 5.47 -9.17 -21.30
N TYR A 103 5.79 -8.25 -20.38
CA TYR A 103 4.90 -7.79 -19.32
C TYR A 103 4.01 -6.61 -19.73
N MET A 104 4.33 -5.94 -20.85
CA MET A 104 3.61 -4.74 -21.28
C MET A 104 2.45 -5.06 -22.22
N ARG A 105 1.39 -4.25 -22.15
CA ARG A 105 0.27 -4.29 -23.09
C ARG A 105 0.67 -3.72 -24.45
N PRO A 106 0.21 -4.31 -25.56
CA PRO A 106 0.53 -3.81 -26.90
C PRO A 106 -0.16 -2.45 -27.13
N THR A 107 0.64 -1.39 -27.17
CA THR A 107 0.20 -0.02 -27.53
C THR A 107 0.92 0.46 -28.79
N ALA A 108 0.35 1.44 -29.49
CA ALA A 108 0.96 2.00 -30.70
C ALA A 108 2.36 2.62 -30.44
N GLY A 109 2.54 3.27 -29.28
CA GLY A 109 3.85 3.81 -28.88
C GLY A 109 4.89 2.71 -28.64
N LEU A 110 4.48 1.62 -27.97
CA LEU A 110 5.34 0.47 -27.72
C LEU A 110 5.74 -0.27 -29.01
N HIS A 111 4.85 -0.30 -30.02
CA HIS A 111 5.17 -0.87 -31.33
C HIS A 111 6.33 -0.11 -32.00
N ARG A 112 6.26 1.22 -32.04
CA ARG A 112 7.33 2.07 -32.61
C ARG A 112 8.63 1.91 -31.84
N ALA A 113 8.57 1.89 -30.51
CA ALA A 113 9.76 1.66 -29.68
C ALA A 113 10.40 0.29 -29.99
N ASN A 114 9.60 -0.75 -30.20
CA ASN A 114 10.10 -2.06 -30.58
C ASN A 114 10.73 -2.10 -31.98
N GLU A 115 10.15 -1.41 -32.96
CA GLU A 115 10.75 -1.29 -34.29
C GLU A 115 12.09 -0.56 -34.24
N ALA A 116 12.16 0.55 -33.49
CA ALA A 116 13.40 1.29 -33.27
C ALA A 116 14.47 0.40 -32.59
N MET A 117 14.10 -0.33 -31.53
CA MET A 117 15.01 -1.24 -30.83
C MET A 117 15.51 -2.37 -31.74
N ASN A 118 14.62 -2.96 -32.55
CA ASN A 118 15.00 -3.95 -33.54
C ASN A 118 15.97 -3.37 -34.58
N GLY A 119 15.72 -2.15 -35.06
CA GLY A 119 16.57 -1.47 -36.05
C GLY A 119 17.96 -1.17 -35.50
N ILE A 120 18.05 -0.62 -34.28
CA ILE A 120 19.32 -0.35 -33.59
C ILE A 120 20.12 -1.65 -33.41
N PHE A 121 19.46 -2.73 -32.95
CA PHE A 121 20.12 -4.03 -32.76
C PHE A 121 20.54 -4.69 -34.08
N ALA A 122 19.73 -4.59 -35.13
CA ALA A 122 20.10 -5.12 -36.45
C ALA A 122 21.32 -4.38 -37.02
N LEU A 123 21.34 -3.05 -36.92
CA LEU A 123 22.48 -2.23 -37.34
C LEU A 123 23.74 -2.55 -36.52
N TYR A 124 23.59 -2.77 -35.22
CA TYR A 124 24.66 -3.24 -34.34
C TYR A 124 25.29 -4.54 -34.84
N LEU A 125 24.48 -5.56 -35.18
CA LEU A 125 24.99 -6.81 -35.71
C LEU A 125 25.68 -6.64 -37.07
N VAL A 126 25.15 -5.78 -37.94
CA VAL A 126 25.78 -5.47 -39.24
C VAL A 126 27.19 -4.91 -39.05
N PHE A 127 27.38 -3.95 -38.13
CA PHE A 127 28.72 -3.44 -37.84
C PHE A 127 29.67 -4.56 -37.40
N HIS A 128 29.24 -5.47 -36.52
CA HIS A 128 30.08 -6.59 -36.08
C HIS A 128 30.39 -7.58 -37.21
N VAL A 129 29.48 -7.81 -38.14
CA VAL A 129 29.77 -8.62 -39.34
C VAL A 129 30.82 -7.93 -40.21
N ILE A 130 30.70 -6.62 -40.44
CA ILE A 130 31.71 -5.86 -41.20
C ILE A 130 33.07 -5.90 -40.47
N ASN A 131 33.09 -5.92 -39.13
CA ASN A 131 34.32 -6.00 -38.33
C ASN A 131 35.16 -7.25 -38.62
N LEU A 132 34.54 -8.36 -39.07
CA LEU A 132 35.26 -9.58 -39.45
C LEU A 132 36.10 -9.40 -40.72
N PHE A 133 35.69 -8.50 -41.60
CA PHE A 133 36.37 -8.22 -42.87
C PHE A 133 37.27 -6.99 -42.78
N TYR A 134 36.87 -6.02 -41.97
CA TYR A 134 37.57 -4.77 -41.73
C TYR A 134 37.69 -4.56 -40.22
N PRO A 135 38.83 -4.85 -39.59
CA PRO A 135 38.99 -4.85 -38.13
C PRO A 135 39.06 -3.43 -37.54
N TYR A 136 37.98 -2.65 -37.68
CA TYR A 136 37.90 -1.26 -37.19
C TYR A 136 37.37 -1.16 -35.77
N ILE A 137 36.79 -2.22 -35.17
CA ILE A 137 36.37 -2.27 -33.75
C ILE A 137 37.52 -2.81 -32.90
N ILE A 138 38.16 -3.88 -33.35
CA ILE A 138 39.29 -4.48 -32.66
C ILE A 138 40.36 -4.74 -33.71
N ASP A 139 41.53 -4.15 -33.51
CA ASP A 139 42.66 -4.31 -34.42
C ASP A 139 43.74 -5.17 -33.77
N PHE A 140 44.53 -5.89 -34.57
CA PHE A 140 45.63 -6.70 -34.09
C PHE A 140 46.97 -6.00 -34.34
N ASP A 141 47.63 -5.60 -33.26
CA ASP A 141 48.99 -5.07 -33.35
C ASP A 141 49.97 -6.25 -33.52
N PHE A 142 50.44 -6.46 -34.75
CA PHE A 142 51.40 -7.51 -35.10
C PHE A 142 52.75 -7.34 -34.40
N VAL A 143 53.11 -6.13 -33.97
CA VAL A 143 54.37 -5.85 -33.28
C VAL A 143 54.25 -6.23 -31.81
N LYS A 144 53.15 -5.81 -31.16
CA LYS A 144 52.87 -6.14 -29.75
C LYS A 144 52.27 -7.53 -29.55
N ARG A 145 51.88 -8.20 -30.64
CA ARG A 145 51.14 -9.48 -30.66
C ARG A 145 49.89 -9.45 -29.78
N GLN A 146 49.21 -8.31 -29.74
CA GLN A 146 48.07 -8.07 -28.86
C GLN A 146 46.97 -7.32 -29.61
N PHE A 147 45.73 -7.61 -29.26
CA PHE A 147 44.59 -6.87 -29.77
C PHE A 147 44.47 -5.52 -29.07
N ILE A 148 44.28 -4.47 -29.86
CA ILE A 148 44.09 -3.10 -29.39
C ILE A 148 42.64 -2.68 -29.66
N ARG A 149 42.04 -2.05 -28.67
CA ARG A 149 40.72 -1.43 -28.78
C ARG A 149 40.83 -0.14 -29.60
N THR A 150 40.10 -0.06 -30.69
CA THR A 150 39.98 1.20 -31.45
C THR A 150 38.96 2.13 -30.77
N PRO A 151 38.90 3.42 -31.12
CA PRO A 151 37.84 4.31 -30.63
C PRO A 151 36.42 3.80 -30.93
N PHE A 152 36.24 3.07 -32.04
CA PHE A 152 34.96 2.47 -32.40
C PHE A 152 34.54 1.33 -31.48
N SER A 153 35.46 0.67 -30.77
CA SER A 153 35.10 -0.31 -29.73
C SER A 153 34.27 0.29 -28.60
N TYR A 154 34.55 1.54 -28.23
CA TYR A 154 33.81 2.23 -27.17
C TYR A 154 32.40 2.60 -27.63
N ILE A 155 32.28 3.16 -28.84
CA ILE A 155 31.00 3.63 -29.37
C ILE A 155 30.10 2.47 -29.77
N ILE A 156 30.62 1.58 -30.61
CA ILE A 156 29.85 0.47 -31.19
C ILE A 156 29.79 -0.66 -30.17
N GLY A 157 30.93 -1.11 -29.66
CA GLY A 157 31.03 -2.29 -28.80
C GLY A 157 30.32 -2.12 -27.44
N TYR A 158 30.50 -0.99 -26.76
CA TYR A 158 29.91 -0.73 -25.44
C TYR A 158 28.77 0.30 -25.45
N GLY A 159 28.88 1.35 -26.26
CA GLY A 159 27.91 2.43 -26.31
C GLY A 159 26.52 2.00 -26.79
N ILE A 160 26.44 1.12 -27.80
CA ILE A 160 25.15 0.62 -28.29
C ILE A 160 24.47 -0.32 -27.25
N PRO A 161 25.14 -1.33 -26.67
CA PRO A 161 24.54 -2.11 -25.57
C PRO A 161 24.11 -1.23 -24.39
N LEU A 162 24.92 -0.24 -24.01
CA LEU A 162 24.57 0.73 -22.97
C LEU A 162 23.29 1.51 -23.33
N LEU A 163 23.19 1.98 -24.58
CA LEU A 163 21.99 2.66 -25.09
C LEU A 163 20.77 1.74 -25.02
N LEU A 164 20.89 0.47 -25.43
CA LEU A 164 19.79 -0.51 -25.39
C LEU A 164 19.29 -0.73 -23.95
N VAL A 165 20.20 -0.96 -22.99
CA VAL A 165 19.82 -1.15 -21.57
C VAL A 165 19.20 0.12 -20.99
N THR A 166 19.77 1.30 -21.31
CA THR A 166 19.25 2.59 -20.84
C THR A 166 17.84 2.87 -21.39
N LEU A 167 17.64 2.68 -22.70
CA LEU A 167 16.32 2.84 -23.31
C LEU A 167 15.30 1.85 -22.75
N THR A 168 15.75 0.63 -22.41
CA THR A 168 14.91 -0.37 -21.75
C THR A 168 14.48 0.08 -20.35
N LEU A 169 15.40 0.62 -19.54
CA LEU A 169 15.08 1.21 -18.23
C LEU A 169 14.11 2.40 -18.36
N ILE A 170 14.32 3.28 -19.34
CA ILE A 170 13.41 4.40 -19.60
C ILE A 170 12.00 3.89 -19.93
N LEU A 171 11.89 2.89 -20.81
CA LEU A 171 10.59 2.30 -21.16
C LEU A 171 9.88 1.68 -19.95
N MET A 172 10.62 1.03 -19.06
CA MET A 172 10.07 0.50 -17.80
C MET A 172 9.51 1.62 -16.91
N VAL A 173 10.22 2.74 -16.76
CA VAL A 173 9.76 3.88 -15.96
C VAL A 173 8.52 4.53 -16.58
N LEU A 174 8.50 4.70 -17.91
CA LEU A 174 7.36 5.27 -18.63
C LEU A 174 6.09 4.41 -18.51
N HIS A 175 6.25 3.08 -18.43
CA HIS A 175 5.15 2.12 -18.30
C HIS A 175 5.02 1.53 -16.88
N ASN A 176 5.42 2.28 -15.83
CA ASN A 176 5.47 1.76 -14.46
C ASN A 176 4.15 1.16 -13.94
N LYS A 177 2.99 1.64 -14.43
CA LYS A 177 1.65 1.17 -14.03
C LYS A 177 1.33 -0.25 -14.48
N GLU A 178 2.08 -0.79 -15.44
CA GLU A 178 1.85 -2.12 -15.99
C GLU A 178 2.54 -3.22 -15.17
N TYR A 179 3.37 -2.84 -14.19
CA TYR A 179 4.14 -3.76 -13.35
C TYR A 179 3.60 -3.78 -11.92
N THR A 180 3.72 -4.95 -11.27
CA THR A 180 3.62 -5.01 -9.80
C THR A 180 4.84 -4.34 -9.16
N LYS A 181 4.69 -3.82 -7.94
CA LYS A 181 5.80 -3.17 -7.21
C LYS A 181 7.05 -4.06 -7.14
N ARG A 182 6.86 -5.37 -6.90
CA ARG A 182 7.95 -6.35 -6.82
C ARG A 182 8.62 -6.62 -8.18
N GLN A 183 7.83 -6.71 -9.27
CA GLN A 183 8.39 -6.79 -10.63
C GLN A 183 9.24 -5.56 -10.93
N GLN A 184 8.71 -4.37 -10.63
CA GLN A 184 9.41 -3.12 -10.88
C GLN A 184 10.73 -3.07 -10.10
N THR A 185 10.75 -3.37 -8.81
CA THR A 185 11.98 -3.35 -8.02
C THR A 185 13.00 -4.38 -8.53
N THR A 186 12.55 -5.60 -8.82
CA THR A 186 13.42 -6.68 -9.28
C THR A 186 14.07 -6.33 -10.62
N LEU A 187 13.27 -5.96 -11.62
CA LEU A 187 13.74 -5.62 -12.96
C LEU A 187 14.62 -4.36 -12.94
N THR A 188 14.29 -3.37 -12.11
CA THR A 188 15.14 -2.18 -11.95
C THR A 188 16.50 -2.55 -11.40
N VAL A 189 16.55 -3.33 -10.32
CA VAL A 189 17.81 -3.75 -9.70
C VAL A 189 18.64 -4.62 -10.65
N SER A 190 18.04 -5.61 -11.30
CA SER A 190 18.78 -6.48 -12.24
C SER A 190 19.31 -5.68 -13.43
N TYR A 191 18.54 -4.75 -13.99
CA TYR A 191 18.95 -3.99 -15.17
C TYR A 191 19.97 -2.90 -14.80
N LEU A 192 19.92 -2.34 -13.59
CA LEU A 192 20.96 -1.44 -13.08
C LEU A 192 22.29 -2.17 -12.86
N ILE A 193 22.27 -3.44 -12.42
CA ILE A 193 23.47 -4.27 -12.30
C ILE A 193 24.11 -4.49 -13.68
N VAL A 194 23.31 -4.81 -14.71
CA VAL A 194 23.81 -4.94 -16.08
C VAL A 194 24.35 -3.61 -16.61
N LEU A 195 23.63 -2.51 -16.39
CA LEU A 195 24.05 -1.16 -16.79
C LEU A 195 25.40 -0.80 -16.17
N ALA A 196 25.55 -1.02 -14.86
CA ALA A 196 26.79 -0.80 -14.13
C ALA A 196 27.91 -1.71 -14.67
N GLY A 197 27.61 -2.98 -14.94
CA GLY A 197 28.54 -3.92 -15.56
C GLY A 197 29.08 -3.41 -16.88
N VAL A 198 28.21 -2.98 -17.81
CA VAL A 198 28.60 -2.44 -19.12
C VAL A 198 29.41 -1.15 -18.96
N LEU A 199 29.03 -0.25 -18.05
CA LEU A 199 29.77 0.99 -17.77
C LEU A 199 31.17 0.69 -17.24
N VAL A 200 31.28 -0.15 -16.22
CA VAL A 200 32.56 -0.54 -15.62
C VAL A 200 33.44 -1.23 -16.65
N GLN A 201 32.88 -2.11 -17.48
CA GLN A 201 33.61 -2.80 -18.56
C GLN A 201 34.26 -1.84 -19.56
N ALA A 202 33.67 -0.66 -19.78
CA ALA A 202 34.23 0.35 -20.67
C ALA A 202 35.53 0.97 -20.12
N PHE A 203 35.69 1.02 -18.78
CA PHE A 203 36.86 1.59 -18.12
C PHE A 203 37.85 0.54 -17.58
N VAL A 204 37.41 -0.70 -17.43
CA VAL A 204 38.26 -1.82 -16.98
C VAL A 204 39.03 -2.43 -18.15
N ASN A 205 40.25 -2.88 -17.84
CA ASN A 205 41.20 -3.44 -18.81
C ASN A 205 40.60 -4.56 -19.66
N ALA A 206 41.02 -4.64 -20.93
CA ALA A 206 40.41 -5.49 -21.95
C ALA A 206 40.52 -7.01 -21.75
N ARG A 207 41.23 -7.44 -20.71
CA ARG A 207 41.49 -8.84 -20.40
C ARG A 207 40.46 -9.46 -19.44
N VAL A 208 39.61 -8.64 -18.82
CA VAL A 208 38.61 -9.10 -17.84
C VAL A 208 37.23 -8.66 -18.32
N LEU A 209 36.32 -9.62 -18.55
CA LEU A 209 34.97 -9.39 -19.06
C LEU A 209 33.95 -9.56 -17.93
N ILE A 210 33.76 -8.49 -17.16
CA ILE A 210 32.87 -8.44 -16.00
C ILE A 210 31.39 -8.43 -16.44
N ALA A 211 31.12 -7.81 -17.58
CA ALA A 211 29.75 -7.51 -17.96
C ALA A 211 28.92 -8.76 -18.34
N HIS A 212 29.54 -9.86 -18.82
CA HIS A 212 28.83 -11.14 -19.02
C HIS A 212 28.35 -11.72 -17.68
N GLY A 213 29.21 -11.72 -16.66
CA GLY A 213 28.85 -12.12 -15.31
C GLY A 213 27.71 -11.29 -14.71
N THR A 214 27.67 -9.98 -14.97
CA THR A 214 26.53 -9.14 -14.54
C THR A 214 25.22 -9.52 -15.23
N GLY A 215 25.27 -9.97 -16.48
CA GLY A 215 24.12 -10.53 -17.20
C GLY A 215 23.61 -11.82 -16.57
N VAL A 216 24.52 -12.74 -16.20
CA VAL A 216 24.17 -13.97 -15.48
C VAL A 216 23.50 -13.64 -14.14
N ILE A 217 24.07 -12.72 -13.36
CA ILE A 217 23.48 -12.27 -12.09
C ILE A 217 22.07 -11.71 -12.28
N ALA A 218 21.86 -10.89 -13.32
CA ALA A 218 20.54 -10.33 -13.62
C ALA A 218 19.50 -11.42 -13.94
N VAL A 219 19.86 -12.38 -14.80
CA VAL A 219 19.00 -13.53 -15.13
C VAL A 219 18.69 -14.36 -13.87
N PHE A 220 19.67 -14.53 -12.97
CA PHE A 220 19.47 -15.22 -11.69
C PHE A 220 18.46 -14.50 -10.78
N ILE A 221 18.63 -13.18 -10.62
CA ILE A 221 17.71 -12.34 -9.84
C ILE A 221 16.29 -12.48 -10.41
N GLU A 222 16.14 -12.39 -11.73
CA GLU A 222 14.86 -12.48 -12.41
C GLU A 222 14.24 -13.87 -12.30
N TYR A 223 15.05 -14.94 -12.39
CA TYR A 223 14.59 -16.30 -12.19
C TYR A 223 13.98 -16.48 -10.80
N PHE A 224 14.75 -16.21 -9.75
CA PHE A 224 14.30 -16.48 -8.38
C PHE A 224 13.17 -15.57 -7.94
N ALA A 225 13.19 -14.31 -8.38
CA ALA A 225 12.21 -13.33 -7.91
C ALA A 225 10.92 -13.31 -8.72
N LEU A 226 10.93 -13.67 -10.00
CA LEU A 226 9.77 -13.54 -10.92
C LEU A 226 9.37 -14.83 -11.61
N GLU A 227 10.31 -15.68 -11.98
CA GLU A 227 10.04 -16.91 -12.76
C GLU A 227 10.07 -18.18 -11.92
N SER A 228 10.28 -18.08 -10.60
CA SER A 228 10.29 -19.25 -9.73
C SER A 228 8.88 -19.83 -9.57
N PRO A 229 8.74 -21.17 -9.51
CA PRO A 229 7.45 -21.82 -9.27
C PRO A 229 6.77 -21.33 -7.99
N ASP A 230 7.55 -21.12 -6.93
CA ASP A 230 7.06 -20.65 -5.63
C ASP A 230 6.48 -19.24 -5.73
N TYR A 231 7.10 -18.35 -6.50
CA TYR A 231 6.57 -17.01 -6.71
C TYR A 231 5.24 -17.03 -7.46
N ARG A 232 5.14 -17.86 -8.51
CA ARG A 232 3.88 -18.00 -9.27
C ARG A 232 2.76 -18.53 -8.40
N ARG A 233 3.03 -19.59 -7.63
CA ARG A 233 2.06 -20.15 -6.68
C ARG A 233 1.63 -19.13 -5.64
N MET A 234 2.58 -18.37 -5.10
CA MET A 234 2.27 -17.28 -4.17
C MET A 234 1.39 -16.21 -4.83
N SER A 235 1.69 -15.80 -6.06
CA SER A 235 0.90 -14.81 -6.80
C SER A 235 -0.52 -15.29 -7.09
N GLU A 236 -0.70 -16.56 -7.43
CA GLU A 236 -2.01 -17.18 -7.65
C GLU A 236 -2.82 -17.22 -6.36
N LEU A 237 -2.22 -17.69 -5.26
CA LEU A 237 -2.85 -17.72 -3.94
C LEU A 237 -3.25 -16.32 -3.46
N LEU A 238 -2.40 -15.31 -3.68
CA LEU A 238 -2.72 -13.93 -3.35
C LEU A 238 -3.92 -13.42 -4.16
N LYS A 239 -3.98 -13.74 -5.44
CA LYS A 239 -5.11 -13.36 -6.30
C LYS A 239 -6.40 -14.04 -5.87
N GLU A 240 -6.38 -15.35 -5.62
CA GLU A 240 -7.53 -16.09 -5.10
C GLU A 240 -7.99 -15.54 -3.75
N SER A 241 -7.06 -15.24 -2.84
CA SER A 241 -7.38 -14.61 -1.56
C SER A 241 -8.01 -13.23 -1.72
N GLN A 242 -7.54 -12.41 -2.66
CA GLN A 242 -8.11 -11.09 -2.93
C GLN A 242 -9.54 -11.19 -3.49
N GLU A 243 -9.76 -12.11 -4.43
CA GLU A 243 -11.09 -12.36 -5.01
C GLU A 243 -12.06 -12.89 -3.95
N ALA A 244 -11.63 -13.82 -3.09
CA ALA A 244 -12.43 -14.31 -1.97
C ALA A 244 -12.79 -13.19 -0.98
N GLN A 245 -11.82 -12.34 -0.61
CA GLN A 245 -12.07 -11.18 0.25
C GLN A 245 -13.02 -10.17 -0.40
N GLN A 246 -12.92 -9.96 -1.71
CA GLN A 246 -13.82 -9.04 -2.42
C GLN A 246 -15.26 -9.56 -2.40
N LYS A 247 -15.48 -10.84 -2.69
CA LYS A 247 -16.82 -11.46 -2.61
C LYS A 247 -17.42 -11.34 -1.21
N ILE A 248 -16.62 -11.57 -0.17
CA ILE A 248 -17.06 -11.39 1.22
C ILE A 248 -17.45 -9.93 1.47
N ARG A 249 -16.63 -8.96 1.04
CA ARG A 249 -16.93 -7.52 1.20
C ARG A 249 -18.20 -7.09 0.47
N GLU A 250 -18.41 -7.59 -0.74
CA GLU A 250 -19.62 -7.30 -1.53
C GLU A 250 -20.89 -7.86 -0.84
N ALA A 251 -20.83 -9.11 -0.37
CA ALA A 251 -21.91 -9.73 0.39
C ALA A 251 -22.19 -8.97 1.72
N GLN A 252 -21.14 -8.52 2.41
CA GLN A 252 -21.30 -7.70 3.62
C GLN A 252 -21.99 -6.37 3.33
N ARG A 253 -21.56 -5.64 2.28
CA ARG A 253 -22.20 -4.36 1.90
C ARG A 253 -23.67 -4.53 1.55
N ALA A 254 -24.01 -5.49 0.70
CA ALA A 254 -25.40 -5.74 0.31
C ALA A 254 -26.28 -6.10 1.51
N ARG A 255 -25.72 -6.85 2.46
CA ARG A 255 -26.38 -7.19 3.72
C ARG A 255 -26.61 -5.95 4.59
N ASP A 256 -25.60 -5.09 4.74
CA ASP A 256 -25.69 -3.87 5.55
C ASP A 256 -26.70 -2.87 4.95
N ASP A 257 -26.72 -2.71 3.63
CA ASP A 257 -27.69 -1.86 2.91
C ASP A 257 -29.13 -2.36 3.08
N LEU A 258 -29.34 -3.68 2.97
CA LEU A 258 -30.65 -4.31 3.18
C LEU A 258 -31.16 -4.05 4.61
N PHE A 259 -30.29 -4.21 5.61
CA PHE A 259 -30.67 -3.98 6.99
C PHE A 259 -30.92 -2.49 7.31
N ALA A 260 -30.15 -1.58 6.73
CA ALA A 260 -30.38 -0.14 6.87
C ALA A 260 -31.74 0.28 6.28
N GLY A 261 -32.08 -0.22 5.08
CA GLY A 261 -33.36 0.03 4.42
C GLY A 261 -34.55 -0.50 5.22
N MET A 262 -34.51 -1.79 5.60
CA MET A 262 -35.57 -2.41 6.40
C MET A 262 -35.82 -1.68 7.72
N THR A 263 -34.79 -1.12 8.35
CA THR A 263 -34.94 -0.40 9.62
C THR A 263 -35.79 0.86 9.46
N HIS A 264 -35.54 1.66 8.42
CA HIS A 264 -36.31 2.87 8.16
C HIS A 264 -37.76 2.55 7.73
N GLU A 265 -37.91 1.52 6.91
CA GLU A 265 -39.20 1.06 6.40
C GLU A 265 -40.09 0.42 7.48
N ILE A 266 -39.50 -0.22 8.49
CA ILE A 266 -40.26 -0.77 9.63
C ILE A 266 -40.56 0.31 10.67
N ARG A 267 -39.59 1.22 10.95
CA ARG A 267 -39.76 2.25 12.00
C ARG A 267 -40.87 3.24 11.66
N THR A 268 -41.01 3.62 10.39
CA THR A 268 -42.00 4.62 9.95
C THR A 268 -43.45 4.20 10.21
N PRO A 269 -43.95 3.05 9.73
CA PRO A 269 -45.32 2.60 9.99
C PRO A 269 -45.53 2.26 11.47
N LEU A 270 -44.52 1.75 12.18
CA LEU A 270 -44.64 1.39 13.59
C LEU A 270 -44.80 2.63 14.48
N ASN A 271 -44.03 3.69 14.21
CA ASN A 271 -44.20 4.98 14.88
C ASN A 271 -45.57 5.60 14.58
N ALA A 272 -46.12 5.41 13.38
CA ALA A 272 -47.46 5.86 13.04
C ALA A 272 -48.54 5.09 13.83
N VAL A 273 -48.40 3.77 13.97
CA VAL A 273 -49.30 2.93 14.81
C VAL A 273 -49.25 3.38 16.27
N ILE A 274 -48.06 3.62 16.82
CA ILE A 274 -47.89 4.14 18.19
C ILE A 274 -48.49 5.55 18.34
N GLY A 275 -48.34 6.41 17.33
CA GLY A 275 -48.93 7.75 17.33
C GLY A 275 -50.46 7.74 17.30
N ILE A 276 -51.06 6.88 16.49
CA ILE A 276 -52.52 6.68 16.44
C ILE A 276 -53.01 6.12 17.78
N ASP A 277 -52.28 5.16 18.36
CA ASP A 277 -52.59 4.61 19.68
C ASP A 277 -52.62 5.67 20.78
N GLN A 278 -51.63 6.57 20.79
CA GLN A 278 -51.59 7.70 21.73
C GLN A 278 -52.78 8.65 21.56
N LEU A 279 -53.24 8.90 20.33
CA LEU A 279 -54.42 9.71 20.07
C LEU A 279 -55.70 9.03 20.59
N VAL A 280 -55.83 7.71 20.39
CA VAL A 280 -56.96 6.92 20.92
C VAL A 280 -56.97 6.94 22.45
N MET A 281 -55.80 6.87 23.10
CA MET A 281 -55.69 7.03 24.56
C MET A 281 -56.07 8.44 25.05
N MET A 282 -55.99 9.47 24.20
CA MET A 282 -56.31 10.86 24.56
C MET A 282 -57.79 11.22 24.34
N GLU A 283 -58.47 10.61 23.35
CA GLU A 283 -59.85 10.94 23.00
C GLU A 283 -60.90 10.04 23.69
N ASP A 284 -60.58 8.78 24.01
CA ASP A 284 -61.58 7.83 24.49
C ASP A 284 -61.52 7.58 26.02
N SER A 285 -62.69 7.57 26.66
CA SER A 285 -62.84 7.41 28.12
C SER A 285 -63.25 5.99 28.53
N ASP A 286 -63.47 5.11 27.55
CA ASP A 286 -63.82 3.72 27.78
C ASP A 286 -62.60 2.91 28.25
N GLU A 287 -62.76 2.28 29.42
CA GLU A 287 -61.71 1.50 30.10
C GLU A 287 -61.20 0.35 29.22
N VAL A 288 -62.06 -0.22 28.36
CA VAL A 288 -61.69 -1.31 27.44
C VAL A 288 -60.80 -0.79 26.30
N VAL A 289 -61.06 0.41 25.81
CA VAL A 289 -60.29 1.03 24.71
C VAL A 289 -58.90 1.42 25.19
N GLN A 290 -58.76 1.95 26.41
CA GLN A 290 -57.44 2.25 26.98
C GLN A 290 -56.60 1.00 27.24
N VAL A 291 -57.20 -0.11 27.68
CA VAL A 291 -56.50 -1.39 27.86
C VAL A 291 -56.03 -1.98 26.53
N LEU A 292 -56.86 -1.91 25.48
CA LEU A 292 -56.49 -2.35 24.13
C LEU A 292 -55.39 -1.48 23.53
N ALA A 293 -55.49 -0.17 23.68
CA ALA A 293 -54.49 0.79 23.20
C ALA A 293 -53.12 0.57 23.88
N GLY A 294 -53.11 0.50 25.22
CA GLY A 294 -51.90 0.18 25.98
C GLY A 294 -51.24 -1.15 25.57
N LYS A 295 -52.03 -2.12 25.07
CA LYS A 295 -51.54 -3.38 24.52
C LYS A 295 -50.87 -3.20 23.16
N ILE A 296 -51.45 -2.39 22.26
CA ILE A 296 -50.89 -2.07 20.94
C ILE A 296 -49.56 -1.33 21.09
N LYS A 297 -49.47 -0.34 21.99
CA LYS A 297 -48.21 0.34 22.31
C LYS A 297 -47.12 -0.63 22.76
N LYS A 298 -47.43 -1.50 23.73
CA LYS A 298 -46.48 -2.47 24.28
C LYS A 298 -45.98 -3.46 23.22
N GLU A 299 -46.86 -3.95 22.37
CA GLU A 299 -46.49 -4.84 21.26
C GLU A 299 -45.64 -4.09 20.21
N GLY A 300 -45.98 -2.83 19.91
CA GLY A 300 -45.19 -1.98 19.01
C GLY A 300 -43.77 -1.72 19.52
N GLU A 301 -43.61 -1.39 20.80
CA GLU A 301 -42.30 -1.25 21.45
C GLU A 301 -41.49 -2.56 21.44
N THR A 302 -42.18 -3.69 21.61
CA THR A 302 -41.55 -5.02 21.57
C THR A 302 -41.03 -5.35 20.17
N VAL A 303 -41.80 -5.09 19.12
CA VAL A 303 -41.37 -5.28 17.72
C VAL A 303 -40.16 -4.40 17.40
N LEU A 304 -40.17 -3.12 17.82
CA LEU A 304 -39.05 -2.21 17.61
C LEU A 304 -37.78 -2.70 18.31
N SER A 305 -37.91 -3.22 19.53
CA SER A 305 -36.81 -3.82 20.28
C SER A 305 -36.21 -5.03 19.57
N VAL A 306 -37.04 -5.93 19.05
CA VAL A 306 -36.59 -7.12 18.31
C VAL A 306 -35.85 -6.73 17.03
N VAL A 307 -36.40 -5.78 16.27
CA VAL A 307 -35.78 -5.28 15.03
C VAL A 307 -34.43 -4.64 15.31
N ASN A 308 -34.34 -3.76 16.31
CA ASN A 308 -33.09 -3.12 16.71
C ASN A 308 -32.06 -4.15 17.20
N ARG A 309 -32.47 -5.20 17.92
CA ARG A 309 -31.57 -6.27 18.37
C ARG A 309 -31.01 -7.08 17.20
N ILE A 310 -31.85 -7.46 16.23
CA ILE A 310 -31.41 -8.18 15.02
C ILE A 310 -30.44 -7.31 14.22
N LEU A 311 -30.73 -6.01 14.09
CA LEU A 311 -29.87 -5.04 13.43
C LEU A 311 -28.49 -4.99 14.10
N ASN A 312 -28.45 -4.83 15.43
CA ASN A 312 -27.19 -4.74 16.18
C ASN A 312 -26.37 -6.04 16.05
N GLN A 313 -27.01 -7.21 16.15
CA GLN A 313 -26.34 -8.50 15.95
C GLN A 313 -25.79 -8.66 14.52
N ALA A 314 -26.52 -8.17 13.52
CA ALA A 314 -26.05 -8.17 12.14
C ALA A 314 -24.83 -7.25 11.95
N VAL A 315 -24.85 -6.04 12.53
CA VAL A 315 -23.72 -5.11 12.50
C VAL A 315 -22.49 -5.67 13.24
N GLU A 316 -22.68 -6.30 14.40
CA GLU A 316 -21.60 -6.97 15.15
C GLU A 316 -20.98 -8.12 14.35
N ALA A 317 -21.81 -8.97 13.75
CA ALA A 317 -21.35 -10.05 12.87
C ALA A 317 -20.67 -9.54 11.58
N ALA A 318 -20.84 -8.26 11.21
CA ALA A 318 -20.18 -7.62 10.07
C ALA A 318 -18.69 -7.34 10.33
N GLY A 319 -18.23 -7.44 11.58
CA GLY A 319 -16.87 -7.04 11.94
C GLY A 319 -16.68 -5.52 11.98
N SER A 320 -17.74 -4.72 11.84
CA SER A 320 -17.73 -3.33 12.29
C SER A 320 -17.70 -3.32 13.81
N LYS A 321 -16.52 -3.54 14.38
CA LYS A 321 -16.22 -3.10 15.74
C LYS A 321 -16.41 -1.58 15.76
N LYS A 322 -17.61 -1.11 16.07
CA LYS A 322 -17.69 0.11 16.87
C LYS A 322 -17.06 -0.28 18.21
N ASN A 323 -15.88 0.28 18.45
CA ASN A 323 -15.07 0.06 19.64
C ASN A 323 -15.95 0.06 20.89
N GLY A 324 -15.78 -0.95 21.75
CA GLY A 324 -16.16 -0.99 23.16
C GLY A 324 -17.65 -0.88 23.48
N ASP A 325 -18.03 -1.55 24.56
CA ASP A 325 -19.35 -1.52 25.19
C ASP A 325 -19.66 -0.15 25.85
N PHE A 326 -19.42 0.96 25.14
CA PHE A 326 -19.60 2.32 25.63
C PHE A 326 -21.08 2.76 25.68
N THR A 327 -21.99 1.92 25.20
CA THR A 327 -23.46 2.14 25.29
C THR A 327 -24.06 1.58 26.58
N SER A 328 -23.25 0.94 27.43
CA SER A 328 -23.64 0.52 28.78
C SER A 328 -23.86 1.74 29.68
N VAL A 329 -24.70 1.58 30.72
CA VAL A 329 -24.98 2.66 31.69
C VAL A 329 -23.65 3.06 32.34
N PRO A 330 -23.24 4.34 32.26
CA PRO A 330 -22.00 4.80 32.88
C PRO A 330 -22.06 4.59 34.39
N ASP A 331 -21.02 3.99 34.97
CA ASP A 331 -20.91 3.86 36.42
C ASP A 331 -20.39 5.17 37.01
N LEU A 332 -21.31 6.00 37.49
CA LEU A 332 -21.03 7.31 38.05
C LEU A 332 -21.18 7.31 39.57
N ARG A 333 -21.04 6.14 40.23
CA ARG A 333 -21.11 6.03 41.69
C ARG A 333 -20.12 6.99 42.36
N GLY A 334 -20.65 7.86 43.21
CA GLY A 334 -19.86 8.83 43.96
C GLY A 334 -19.44 10.06 43.15
N LYS A 335 -19.86 10.18 41.88
CA LYS A 335 -19.60 11.36 41.04
C LYS A 335 -20.76 12.34 41.07
N SER A 336 -20.45 13.64 41.04
CA SER A 336 -21.44 14.71 40.94
C SER A 336 -21.55 15.23 39.50
N VAL A 337 -22.79 15.36 39.01
CA VAL A 337 -23.08 15.83 37.65
C VAL A 337 -23.90 17.12 37.73
N LEU A 338 -23.48 18.15 37.01
CA LEU A 338 -24.23 19.40 36.84
C LEU A 338 -24.85 19.42 35.44
N SER A 339 -26.18 19.57 35.34
CA SER A 339 -26.89 19.76 34.08
C SER A 339 -27.43 21.19 33.98
N VAL A 340 -27.15 21.88 32.88
CA VAL A 340 -27.52 23.28 32.64
C VAL A 340 -28.30 23.37 31.34
N ASP A 341 -29.61 23.68 31.42
CA ASP A 341 -30.49 23.88 30.26
C ASP A 341 -31.64 24.80 30.68
N ASP A 342 -32.04 25.75 29.82
CA ASP A 342 -33.08 26.73 30.11
C ASP A 342 -34.50 26.14 30.07
N THR A 343 -34.63 24.98 29.44
CA THR A 343 -35.91 24.30 29.22
C THR A 343 -36.11 23.20 30.27
N PRO A 344 -37.10 23.30 31.17
CA PRO A 344 -37.29 22.35 32.27
C PRO A 344 -37.51 20.89 31.82
N ILE A 345 -38.05 20.69 30.61
CA ILE A 345 -38.25 19.35 30.03
C ILE A 345 -36.90 18.69 29.72
N ASN A 346 -35.91 19.44 29.21
CA ASN A 346 -34.60 18.90 28.87
C ASN A 346 -33.84 18.46 30.14
N LEU A 347 -33.95 19.24 31.22
CA LEU A 347 -33.40 18.85 32.53
C LEU A 347 -33.98 17.52 33.02
N LYS A 348 -35.31 17.34 32.93
CA LYS A 348 -35.98 16.07 33.28
C LYS A 348 -35.55 14.90 32.39
N ILE A 349 -35.28 15.14 31.11
CA ILE A 349 -34.77 14.11 30.20
C ILE A 349 -33.39 13.66 30.67
N ILE A 350 -32.47 14.58 30.95
CA ILE A 350 -31.13 14.25 31.47
C ILE A 350 -31.22 13.50 32.81
N GLU A 351 -32.11 13.93 33.71
CA GLU A 351 -32.41 13.23 34.96
C GLU A 351 -32.88 11.78 34.72
N GLY A 352 -33.81 11.57 33.80
CA GLY A 352 -34.29 10.23 33.43
C GLY A 352 -33.20 9.38 32.78
N LEU A 353 -32.35 9.97 31.93
CA LEU A 353 -31.26 9.26 31.25
C LEU A 353 -30.15 8.86 32.23
N LEU A 354 -29.81 9.71 33.19
CA LEU A 354 -28.72 9.44 34.15
C LEU A 354 -29.21 8.79 35.46
N GLY A 355 -30.51 8.64 35.68
CA GLY A 355 -31.06 8.09 36.93
C GLY A 355 -30.55 6.69 37.29
N LEU A 356 -30.13 5.89 36.31
CA LEU A 356 -29.56 4.54 36.53
C LEU A 356 -28.03 4.53 36.72
N SER A 357 -27.37 5.68 36.61
CA SER A 357 -25.89 5.79 36.71
C SER A 357 -25.35 5.91 38.13
N ASN A 358 -26.23 6.02 39.14
CA ASN A 358 -25.89 6.28 40.55
C ASN A 358 -25.09 7.59 40.80
N ALA A 359 -25.19 8.56 39.89
CA ALA A 359 -24.62 9.89 40.07
C ALA A 359 -25.46 10.76 41.02
N THR A 360 -24.80 11.73 41.66
CA THR A 360 -25.49 12.85 42.31
C THR A 360 -25.73 13.95 41.28
N LEU A 361 -26.95 14.01 40.74
CA LEU A 361 -27.30 14.97 39.69
C LEU A 361 -27.87 16.27 40.28
N VAL A 362 -27.38 17.41 39.80
CA VAL A 362 -27.88 18.75 40.10
C VAL A 362 -28.26 19.44 38.78
N SER A 363 -29.48 19.92 38.68
CA SER A 363 -30.03 20.58 37.49
C SER A 363 -30.23 22.07 37.78
N VAL A 364 -29.81 22.95 36.86
CA VAL A 364 -30.00 24.41 36.95
C VAL A 364 -30.53 24.98 35.63
N GLY A 365 -31.28 26.07 35.71
CA GLY A 365 -32.02 26.64 34.57
C GLY A 365 -31.29 27.73 33.80
N SER A 366 -30.09 28.15 34.25
CA SER A 366 -29.36 29.23 33.58
C SER A 366 -27.85 29.13 33.79
N GLY A 367 -27.09 29.75 32.88
CA GLY A 367 -25.63 29.84 33.02
C GLY A 367 -25.18 30.62 34.27
N GLN A 368 -25.98 31.57 34.76
CA GLN A 368 -25.64 32.31 35.97
C GLN A 368 -25.80 31.46 37.25
N GLU A 369 -26.86 30.67 37.32
CA GLU A 369 -27.03 29.67 38.39
C GLU A 369 -25.94 28.60 38.33
N ALA A 370 -25.51 28.19 37.13
CA ALA A 370 -24.43 27.25 36.94
C ALA A 370 -23.10 27.76 37.52
N LEU A 371 -22.73 29.02 37.25
CA LEU A 371 -21.54 29.64 37.84
C LEU A 371 -21.62 29.71 39.36
N GLN A 372 -22.79 30.04 39.92
CA GLN A 372 -22.97 30.03 41.37
C GLN A 372 -22.75 28.64 41.94
N LYS A 373 -23.31 27.60 41.33
CA LYS A 373 -23.14 26.22 41.78
C LYS A 373 -21.70 25.74 41.68
N LEU A 374 -20.98 26.13 40.63
CA LEU A 374 -19.56 25.80 40.46
C LEU A 374 -18.66 26.51 41.48
N MET A 375 -19.07 27.67 42.02
CA MET A 375 -18.38 28.31 43.14
C MET A 375 -18.68 27.65 44.49
N GLU A 376 -19.88 27.09 44.65
CA GLU A 376 -20.32 26.43 45.88
C GLU A 376 -19.72 25.03 46.06
N GLN A 377 -19.57 24.26 44.98
CA GLN A 377 -19.05 22.89 45.03
C GLN A 377 -18.42 22.46 43.70
N HIS A 378 -17.58 21.42 43.78
CA HIS A 378 -16.98 20.80 42.60
C HIS A 378 -17.91 19.75 41.97
N PHE A 379 -17.86 19.66 40.62
CA PHE A 379 -18.60 18.68 39.84
C PHE A 379 -17.67 17.86 38.97
N ASP A 380 -17.83 16.53 38.94
CA ASP A 380 -17.04 15.65 38.06
C ASP A 380 -17.39 15.85 36.58
N ILE A 381 -18.68 16.05 36.30
CA ILE A 381 -19.20 16.19 34.92
C ILE A 381 -20.14 17.40 34.87
N VAL A 382 -19.98 18.23 33.84
CA VAL A 382 -20.84 19.39 33.59
C VAL A 382 -21.41 19.28 32.16
N LEU A 383 -22.73 19.16 32.06
CA LEU A 383 -23.49 19.14 30.82
C LEU A 383 -24.09 20.52 30.57
N ILE A 384 -23.73 21.16 29.47
CA ILE A 384 -24.11 22.56 29.18
C ILE A 384 -24.89 22.63 27.88
N ASP A 385 -26.10 23.18 27.91
CA ASP A 385 -26.81 23.51 26.68
C ASP A 385 -26.14 24.67 25.94
N HIS A 386 -26.08 24.56 24.61
CA HIS A 386 -25.49 25.57 23.75
C HIS A 386 -26.33 26.84 23.74
N GLN A 387 -27.65 26.73 23.58
CA GLN A 387 -28.53 27.87 23.36
C GLN A 387 -29.38 28.18 24.59
N MET A 388 -28.90 29.11 25.42
CA MET A 388 -29.63 29.60 26.59
C MET A 388 -29.80 31.13 26.55
N PRO A 389 -30.95 31.68 26.97
CA PRO A 389 -31.16 33.11 27.08
C PRO A 389 -30.17 33.79 28.02
N GLY A 390 -29.68 34.97 27.62
CA GLY A 390 -28.78 35.81 28.41
C GLY A 390 -27.32 35.36 28.40
N MET A 391 -27.05 34.10 28.74
CA MET A 391 -25.71 33.50 28.72
C MET A 391 -25.74 32.15 28.03
N ASP A 392 -25.22 32.09 26.80
CA ASP A 392 -25.10 30.85 26.03
C ASP A 392 -23.99 29.93 26.56
N GLY A 393 -23.98 28.67 26.11
CA GLY A 393 -23.04 27.67 26.61
C GLY A 393 -21.57 28.02 26.32
N MET A 394 -21.30 28.70 25.21
CA MET A 394 -19.94 29.15 24.84
C MET A 394 -19.45 30.26 25.77
N THR A 395 -20.30 31.23 26.08
CA THR A 395 -20.02 32.33 27.01
C THR A 395 -19.86 31.80 28.43
N LEU A 396 -20.69 30.83 28.83
CA LEU A 396 -20.56 30.15 30.12
C LEU A 396 -19.21 29.45 30.24
N MET A 397 -18.80 28.67 29.24
CA MET A 397 -17.51 27.98 29.25
C MET A 397 -16.33 28.93 29.35
N LYS A 398 -16.40 30.08 28.66
CA LYS A 398 -15.39 31.13 28.77
C LYS A 398 -15.28 31.66 30.20
N LYS A 399 -16.41 31.96 30.86
CA LYS A 399 -16.43 32.43 32.25
C LYS A 399 -15.93 31.39 33.25
N ILE A 400 -16.26 30.11 33.03
CA ILE A 400 -15.75 28.99 33.85
C ILE A 400 -14.22 28.95 33.79
N LYS A 401 -13.62 29.14 32.60
CA LYS A 401 -12.15 29.21 32.44
C LYS A 401 -11.54 30.45 33.08
N GLU A 402 -12.11 31.63 32.83
CA GLU A 402 -11.59 32.90 33.36
C GLU A 402 -11.65 32.97 34.89
N SER A 403 -12.61 32.27 35.49
CA SER A 403 -12.82 32.22 36.94
C SER A 403 -12.16 31.01 37.61
N ASP A 404 -11.40 30.20 36.86
CA ASP A 404 -10.75 28.96 37.32
C ASP A 404 -11.70 27.96 38.01
N LEU A 405 -12.96 27.92 37.57
CA LEU A 405 -14.00 27.07 38.15
C LEU A 405 -14.08 25.67 37.51
N ARG A 406 -13.25 25.41 36.50
CA ARG A 406 -13.27 24.13 35.77
C ARG A 406 -12.65 23.00 36.59
N GLY A 407 -11.52 23.23 37.24
CA GLY A 407 -10.71 22.16 37.84
C GLY A 407 -10.53 20.97 36.89
N ASP A 408 -10.78 19.76 37.40
CA ASP A 408 -10.71 18.50 36.65
C ASP A 408 -12.07 18.05 36.07
N SER A 409 -13.08 18.92 36.05
CA SER A 409 -14.41 18.59 35.51
C SER A 409 -14.33 18.20 34.04
N ILE A 410 -15.09 17.16 33.65
CA ILE A 410 -15.40 16.86 32.25
C ILE A 410 -16.55 17.76 31.82
N VAL A 411 -16.34 18.65 30.86
CA VAL A 411 -17.36 19.59 30.39
C VAL A 411 -17.82 19.22 28.98
N ILE A 412 -19.11 18.89 28.84
CA ILE A 412 -19.71 18.39 27.61
C ILE A 412 -20.77 19.38 27.13
N MET A 413 -20.69 19.77 25.86
CA MET A 413 -21.69 20.61 25.21
C MET A 413 -22.89 19.78 24.74
N ILE A 414 -24.11 20.26 24.97
CA ILE A 414 -25.33 19.74 24.35
C ILE A 414 -25.77 20.75 23.28
N THR A 415 -25.92 20.34 22.03
CA THR A 415 -26.13 21.28 20.91
C THR A 415 -27.07 20.75 19.84
N GLY A 416 -27.82 21.62 19.16
CA GLY A 416 -28.57 21.26 17.95
C GLY A 416 -27.73 21.17 16.68
N ASN A 417 -26.46 21.56 16.73
CA ASN A 417 -25.56 21.62 15.57
C ASN A 417 -24.64 20.39 15.53
N ASP A 418 -24.41 19.84 14.33
CA ASP A 418 -23.49 18.72 14.10
C ASP A 418 -22.56 18.99 12.91
N GLY A 419 -21.35 18.43 12.94
CA GLY A 419 -20.33 18.61 11.90
C GLY A 419 -18.92 18.87 12.45
N GLU A 420 -17.89 18.63 11.62
CA GLU A 420 -16.48 18.78 12.02
C GLU A 420 -16.12 20.21 12.45
N GLU A 421 -16.73 21.22 11.81
CA GLU A 421 -16.50 22.63 12.13
C GLU A 421 -16.91 22.96 13.58
N TYR A 422 -18.11 22.53 14.00
CA TYR A 422 -18.60 22.72 15.36
C TYR A 422 -17.76 21.94 16.37
N ARG A 423 -17.36 20.71 16.05
CA ARG A 423 -16.48 19.91 16.91
C ARG A 423 -15.16 20.62 17.19
N LYS A 424 -14.55 21.23 16.16
CA LYS A 424 -13.31 22.00 16.32
C LYS A 424 -13.54 23.24 17.18
N MET A 425 -14.62 23.98 16.92
CA MET A 425 -15.00 25.16 17.68
C MET A 425 -15.21 24.85 19.18
N TYR A 426 -15.93 23.79 19.53
CA TYR A 426 -16.15 23.40 20.92
C TYR A 426 -14.84 22.97 21.60
N LYS A 427 -13.98 22.22 20.90
CA LYS A 427 -12.69 21.81 21.44
C LYS A 427 -11.77 23.01 21.72
N GLU A 428 -11.74 23.99 20.82
CA GLU A 428 -10.97 25.23 21.01
C GLU A 428 -11.51 26.07 22.18
N ALA A 429 -12.83 26.11 22.34
CA ALA A 429 -13.48 26.73 23.51
C ALA A 429 -13.20 25.98 24.81
N GLY A 430 -12.74 24.73 24.76
CA GLY A 430 -12.29 23.92 25.90
C GLY A 430 -13.27 22.87 26.38
N PHE A 431 -14.26 22.50 25.57
CA PHE A 431 -15.11 21.35 25.89
C PHE A 431 -14.35 20.04 25.64
N ASP A 432 -14.60 19.04 26.48
CA ASP A 432 -14.01 17.70 26.34
C ASP A 432 -14.78 16.86 25.31
N GLY A 433 -16.08 17.14 25.15
CA GLY A 433 -16.94 16.49 24.17
C GLY A 433 -18.21 17.28 23.88
N TYR A 434 -19.01 16.76 22.95
CA TYR A 434 -20.35 17.28 22.67
C TYR A 434 -21.34 16.15 22.38
N VAL A 435 -22.62 16.43 22.58
CA VAL A 435 -23.76 15.54 22.28
C VAL A 435 -24.80 16.35 21.49
N THR A 436 -25.38 15.75 20.46
CA THR A 436 -26.38 16.42 19.61
C THR A 436 -27.79 16.26 20.19
N LYS A 437 -28.63 17.29 20.03
CA LYS A 437 -30.08 17.23 20.29
C LYS A 437 -30.77 16.56 19.08
N PRO A 438 -31.78 15.68 19.28
CA PRO A 438 -32.33 15.24 20.55
C PRO A 438 -31.36 14.30 21.30
N VAL A 439 -31.19 14.53 22.60
CA VAL A 439 -30.24 13.75 23.42
C VAL A 439 -30.75 12.31 23.56
N ARG A 440 -29.98 11.37 23.01
CA ARG A 440 -30.25 9.93 23.12
C ARG A 440 -29.36 9.28 24.16
N LYS A 441 -29.86 8.19 24.74
CA LYS A 441 -29.17 7.42 25.77
C LYS A 441 -27.80 6.94 25.27
N GLU A 442 -27.75 6.36 24.07
CA GLU A 442 -26.55 5.75 23.50
C GLU A 442 -25.46 6.80 23.24
N ASP A 443 -25.84 7.97 22.73
CA ASP A 443 -24.92 9.04 22.38
C ASP A 443 -24.33 9.69 23.66
N LEU A 444 -25.19 9.97 24.65
CA LEU A 444 -24.76 10.53 25.93
C LEU A 444 -23.83 9.57 26.68
N TYR A 445 -24.19 8.29 26.78
CA TYR A 445 -23.39 7.30 27.49
C TYR A 445 -22.05 7.04 26.82
N SER A 446 -22.04 6.96 25.48
CA SER A 446 -20.83 6.76 24.71
C SER A 446 -19.81 7.88 24.94
N VAL A 447 -20.27 9.13 24.94
CA VAL A 447 -19.41 10.30 25.20
C VAL A 447 -18.89 10.28 26.65
N ILE A 448 -19.76 10.04 27.63
CA ILE A 448 -19.36 10.01 29.05
C ILE A 448 -18.34 8.89 29.30
N ASN A 449 -18.63 7.65 28.89
CA ASN A 449 -17.74 6.50 29.12
C ASN A 449 -16.39 6.67 28.40
N SER A 450 -16.39 7.22 27.18
CA SER A 450 -15.18 7.51 26.43
C SER A 450 -14.27 8.51 27.16
N LEU A 451 -14.87 9.58 27.72
CA LEU A 451 -14.13 10.63 28.43
C LEU A 451 -13.66 10.19 29.82
N LEU A 452 -14.41 9.33 30.52
CA LEU A 452 -14.00 8.75 31.79
C LEU A 452 -12.80 7.80 31.61
N ASN A 453 -12.90 6.85 30.67
CA ASN A 453 -11.84 5.88 30.42
C ASN A 453 -10.55 6.54 29.87
N GLY A 454 -10.68 7.63 29.11
CA GLY A 454 -9.55 8.41 28.62
C GLY A 454 -8.77 9.15 29.70
N LYS A 455 -9.41 9.47 30.84
CA LYS A 455 -8.75 10.09 32.01
C LYS A 455 -8.11 9.09 32.96
N GLU A 456 -8.60 7.85 33.04
CA GLU A 456 -7.98 6.79 33.86
C GLU A 456 -6.68 6.22 33.25
N SER A 457 -6.41 6.50 31.98
CA SER A 457 -5.23 6.01 31.24
C SER A 457 -4.10 7.04 31.07
N ALA A 458 -4.20 8.21 31.72
CA ALA A 458 -3.19 9.27 31.73
C ALA A 458 -2.71 9.53 33.15
#